data_AF-A0A947Z8J7-F1
#
_entry.id   AF-A0A947Z8J7-F1
#
_cell.length_a   1.000
_cell.length_b   1.000
_cell.length_c   1.000
_cell.angle_alpha   90.00
_cell.angle_beta   90.00
_cell.angle_gamma   90.00
#
_symmetry.space_group_name_H-M   'P 1'
#
loop_
_entity.id
_entity.type
_entity.pdbx_description
1 polymer ?
#
loop_
_entity_poly.entity_id
_entity_poly.type
_entity_poly.pdbx_seq_one_letter_code
_entity_poly.pdbx_strand_id
1 'polypeptide(L)'
;SVGTLASHQFLVVGSAALIATVTSGAPTIPIPGTSDLIQNGSPDGIALVDTISGTLVDSLSYEGSMTSVTIADVGTVNLVSGTPTTVEDSNAVAGSLVRYPDGSNTDDDATDWAFSTTITPGAPNVQ
;
A
#
# COMPACT_ATOMS: atom_id res chain seq x y z
N SER A 1 -16.94 -6.12 -0.85
CA SER A 1 -16.93 -4.97 -1.78
C SER A 1 -17.58 -3.79 -1.09
N VAL A 2 -17.06 -2.58 -1.30
CA VAL A 2 -17.61 -1.29 -0.79
C VAL A 2 -18.22 -0.43 -1.91
N GLY A 3 -18.41 -1.00 -3.10
CA GLY A 3 -18.88 -0.27 -4.28
C GLY A 3 -17.72 0.32 -5.09
N THR A 4 -17.95 1.49 -5.68
CA THR A 4 -16.98 2.22 -6.52
C THR A 4 -16.34 3.35 -5.74
N LEU A 5 -15.05 3.59 -5.94
CA LEU A 5 -14.37 4.78 -5.44
C LEU A 5 -14.52 5.93 -6.44
N ALA A 6 -14.90 7.10 -5.94
CA ALA A 6 -14.85 8.32 -6.74
C ALA A 6 -13.39 8.74 -6.97
N SER A 7 -13.16 9.60 -7.97
CA SER A 7 -11.85 10.21 -8.18
C SER A 7 -11.37 10.92 -6.91
N HIS A 8 -10.11 10.74 -6.55
CA HIS A 8 -9.48 11.25 -5.31
C HIS A 8 -10.08 10.73 -3.99
N GLN A 9 -10.91 9.69 -4.01
CA GLN A 9 -11.40 9.05 -2.81
C GLN A 9 -10.44 7.94 -2.35
N PHE A 10 -10.25 7.85 -1.04
CA PHE A 10 -9.43 6.81 -0.41
C PHE A 10 -10.29 5.62 0.04
N LEU A 11 -9.70 4.43 0.04
CA LEU A 11 -10.23 3.22 0.68
C LEU A 11 -9.25 2.79 1.76
N VAL A 12 -9.74 2.55 2.97
CA VAL A 12 -8.89 2.04 4.07
C VAL A 12 -9.14 0.55 4.24
N VAL A 13 -8.09 -0.25 4.07
CA VAL A 13 -8.12 -1.69 4.32
C VAL A 13 -7.22 -2.00 5.51
N GLY A 14 -7.75 -2.60 6.57
CA GLY A 14 -6.94 -2.88 7.76
C GLY A 14 -7.73 -3.41 8.95
N SER A 15 -7.09 -3.40 10.12
CA SER A 15 -7.68 -3.91 11.36
C SER A 15 -8.90 -3.08 11.80
N ALA A 16 -9.76 -3.67 12.64
CA ALA A 16 -10.87 -2.92 13.24
C ALA A 16 -10.39 -1.70 14.06
N ALA A 17 -9.21 -1.80 14.68
CA ALA A 17 -8.61 -0.69 15.43
C ALA A 17 -8.19 0.47 14.51
N LEU A 18 -7.57 0.18 13.35
CA LEU A 18 -7.25 1.20 12.36
C LEU A 18 -8.51 1.83 11.77
N ILE A 19 -9.51 1.01 11.42
CA ILE A 19 -10.77 1.49 10.86
C ILE A 19 -11.48 2.47 11.81
N ALA A 20 -11.40 2.22 13.13
CA ALA A 20 -11.96 3.12 14.13
C ALA A 20 -11.29 4.51 14.18
N THR A 21 -10.10 4.70 13.60
CA THR A 21 -9.41 6.00 13.54
C THR A 21 -9.66 6.77 12.24
N VAL A 22 -10.35 6.18 11.25
CA VAL A 22 -10.65 6.83 9.97
C VAL A 22 -11.67 7.94 10.16
N THR A 23 -11.23 9.19 10.12
CA THR A 23 -12.08 10.38 10.36
C THR A 23 -12.67 11.00 9.10
N SER A 24 -12.12 10.69 7.92
CA SER A 24 -12.51 11.29 6.64
C SER A 24 -13.83 10.76 6.07
N GLY A 25 -14.39 9.71 6.67
CA GLY A 25 -15.55 9.00 6.09
C GLY A 25 -15.19 8.16 4.86
N ALA A 26 -13.91 7.92 4.61
CA ALA A 26 -13.46 6.99 3.58
C ALA A 26 -14.10 5.60 3.78
N PRO A 27 -14.56 4.93 2.71
CA PRO A 27 -15.01 3.55 2.80
C PRO A 27 -13.89 2.67 3.36
N THR A 28 -14.30 1.63 4.10
CA THR A 28 -13.36 0.75 4.81
C THR A 28 -13.63 -0.72 4.53
N ILE A 29 -12.59 -1.53 4.43
CA ILE A 29 -12.68 -3.00 4.39
C ILE A 29 -11.88 -3.57 5.58
N PRO A 30 -12.54 -4.26 6.53
CA PRO A 30 -11.83 -4.89 7.63
C PRO A 30 -11.08 -6.14 7.15
N ILE A 31 -9.84 -6.29 7.58
CA ILE A 31 -9.10 -7.55 7.52
C ILE A 31 -9.38 -8.30 8.83
N PRO A 32 -9.87 -9.56 8.78
CA PRO A 32 -10.08 -10.35 9.99
C PRO A 32 -8.77 -10.56 10.76
N GLY A 33 -8.80 -10.34 12.06
CA GLY A 33 -7.64 -10.47 12.95
C GLY A 33 -7.37 -9.18 13.74
N THR A 34 -6.36 -9.20 14.61
CA THR A 34 -6.13 -8.14 15.59
C THR A 34 -4.73 -7.52 15.54
N SER A 35 -3.73 -8.22 15.02
CA SER A 35 -2.35 -7.73 14.87
C SER A 35 -1.70 -8.33 13.62
N ASP A 36 -0.61 -7.70 13.17
CA ASP A 36 0.30 -8.21 12.14
C ASP A 36 -0.42 -8.63 10.85
N LEU A 37 -1.44 -7.85 10.46
CA LEU A 37 -2.28 -8.16 9.29
C LEU A 37 -1.59 -7.85 7.97
N ILE A 38 -0.65 -6.89 7.99
CA ILE A 38 0.30 -6.59 6.93
C ILE A 38 1.67 -6.82 7.56
N GLN A 39 2.50 -7.64 6.90
CA GLN A 39 3.81 -8.03 7.42
C GLN A 39 4.87 -6.98 7.09
N ASN A 40 5.94 -6.95 7.87
CA ASN A 40 7.11 -6.14 7.62
C ASN A 40 8.39 -6.95 7.84
N GLY A 41 8.90 -7.51 6.75
CA GLY A 41 10.14 -8.24 6.65
C GLY A 41 10.88 -7.98 5.34
N SER A 42 12.17 -8.29 5.32
CA SER A 42 13.06 -8.05 4.19
C SER A 42 13.16 -9.26 3.24
N PRO A 43 12.58 -9.24 2.02
CA PRO A 43 11.64 -8.25 1.48
C PRO A 43 10.17 -8.66 1.65
N ASP A 44 9.29 -7.65 1.69
CA ASP A 44 7.84 -7.77 1.67
C ASP A 44 7.25 -6.79 0.66
N GLY A 45 5.98 -7.00 0.33
CA GLY A 45 5.32 -6.20 -0.68
C GLY A 45 3.81 -6.34 -0.71
N ILE A 46 3.18 -5.37 -1.37
CA ILE A 46 1.74 -5.29 -1.58
C ILE A 46 1.50 -5.20 -3.08
N ALA A 47 0.48 -5.92 -3.57
CA ALA A 47 0.00 -5.86 -4.93
C ALA A 47 -1.50 -5.53 -4.94
N LEU A 48 -1.88 -4.52 -5.73
CA LEU A 48 -3.27 -4.27 -6.09
C LEU A 48 -3.54 -4.94 -7.43
N VAL A 49 -4.55 -5.80 -7.48
CA VAL A 49 -4.87 -6.60 -8.67
C VAL A 49 -6.30 -6.37 -9.12
N ASP A 50 -6.51 -6.32 -10.44
CA ASP A 50 -7.83 -6.42 -11.04
C ASP A 50 -8.14 -7.91 -11.22
N THR A 51 -9.10 -8.40 -10.45
CA THR A 51 -9.50 -9.81 -10.43
C THR A 51 -10.38 -10.22 -11.61
N ILE A 52 -10.88 -9.26 -12.40
CA ILE A 52 -11.68 -9.54 -13.60
C ILE A 52 -10.73 -9.76 -14.79
N SER A 53 -9.76 -8.88 -14.98
CA SER A 53 -8.77 -8.99 -16.06
C SER A 53 -7.58 -9.89 -15.72
N GLY A 54 -7.35 -10.17 -14.43
CA GLY A 54 -6.19 -10.93 -13.98
C GLY A 54 -4.88 -10.14 -14.15
N THR A 55 -4.91 -8.83 -13.89
CA THR A 55 -3.74 -7.95 -14.12
C THR A 55 -3.31 -7.23 -12.84
N LEU A 56 -2.01 -7.04 -12.69
CA LEU A 56 -1.45 -6.12 -11.69
C LEU A 56 -1.85 -4.68 -12.05
N VAL A 57 -2.39 -3.94 -11.08
CA VAL A 57 -2.80 -2.53 -11.22
C VAL A 57 -1.73 -1.61 -10.64
N ASP A 58 -1.27 -1.92 -9.44
CA ASP A 58 -0.20 -1.19 -8.75
C ASP A 58 0.51 -2.13 -7.76
N SER A 59 1.72 -1.78 -7.36
CA SER A 59 2.51 -2.55 -6.40
C SER A 59 3.46 -1.68 -5.59
N LEU A 60 3.90 -2.23 -4.48
CA LEU A 60 5.03 -1.75 -3.70
C LEU A 60 5.83 -2.95 -3.20
N SER A 61 7.15 -2.90 -3.35
CA SER A 61 8.10 -3.75 -2.65
C SER A 61 8.90 -2.88 -1.67
N TYR A 62 9.01 -3.29 -0.42
CA TYR A 62 9.76 -2.59 0.63
C TYR A 62 10.70 -3.53 1.38
N GLU A 63 11.70 -2.95 2.04
CA GLU A 63 12.78 -3.69 2.71
C GLU A 63 13.54 -4.66 1.78
N GLY A 64 13.56 -4.34 0.48
CA GLY A 64 14.23 -5.12 -0.57
C GLY A 64 13.35 -5.28 -1.80
N SER A 65 13.91 -5.89 -2.85
CA SER A 65 13.24 -6.02 -4.16
C SER A 65 12.59 -7.38 -4.36
N MET A 66 11.29 -7.39 -4.63
CA MET A 66 10.52 -8.57 -5.01
C MET A 66 10.22 -8.55 -6.53
N THR A 67 11.15 -9.04 -7.35
CA THR A 67 11.04 -8.96 -8.82
C THR A 67 10.33 -10.14 -9.49
N SER A 68 9.98 -11.17 -8.71
CA SER A 68 9.32 -12.38 -9.21
C SER A 68 8.39 -12.97 -8.15
N VAL A 69 7.18 -12.42 -8.06
CA VAL A 69 6.12 -12.88 -7.14
C VAL A 69 5.01 -13.54 -7.93
N THR A 70 4.62 -14.76 -7.56
CA THR A 70 3.49 -15.45 -8.18
C THR A 70 2.20 -15.11 -7.44
N ILE A 71 1.29 -14.43 -8.12
CA ILE A 71 -0.03 -14.09 -7.61
C ILE A 71 -1.07 -14.97 -8.32
N ALA A 72 -1.97 -15.57 -7.54
CA ALA A 72 -3.07 -16.38 -8.08
C ALA A 72 -3.88 -15.57 -9.11
N ASP A 73 -4.23 -16.21 -10.22
CA ASP A 73 -5.03 -15.63 -11.32
C ASP A 73 -4.41 -14.42 -12.05
N VAL A 74 -3.20 -14.00 -11.68
CA VAL A 74 -2.42 -12.93 -12.34
C VAL A 74 -1.14 -13.47 -12.99
N GLY A 75 -0.47 -14.43 -12.34
CA GLY A 75 0.82 -14.98 -12.77
C GLY A 75 2.01 -14.37 -12.04
N THR A 76 3.20 -14.47 -12.63
CA THR A 76 4.43 -13.94 -12.04
C THR A 76 4.60 -12.47 -12.40
N VAL A 77 4.76 -11.61 -11.38
CA VAL A 77 4.88 -10.16 -11.52
C VAL A 77 6.12 -9.63 -10.80
N ASN A 78 6.57 -8.45 -11.21
CA ASN A 78 7.55 -7.64 -10.52
C ASN A 78 6.81 -6.60 -9.68
N LEU A 79 7.11 -6.52 -8.37
CA LEU A 79 6.51 -5.53 -7.47
C LEU A 79 7.29 -4.22 -7.39
N VAL A 80 8.43 -4.12 -8.08
CA VAL A 80 9.25 -2.90 -8.18
C VAL A 80 8.92 -2.16 -9.47
N SER A 81 8.53 -0.89 -9.34
CA SER A 81 8.46 0.05 -10.46
C SER A 81 9.76 0.83 -10.58
N GLY A 82 10.43 0.74 -11.73
CA GLY A 82 11.68 1.47 -11.97
C GLY A 82 12.79 1.08 -10.97
N THR A 83 13.28 2.07 -10.21
CA THR A 83 14.28 1.87 -9.16
C THR A 83 13.60 1.52 -7.84
N PRO A 84 14.05 0.47 -7.11
CA PRO A 84 13.43 0.10 -5.84
C PRO A 84 13.57 1.21 -4.79
N THR A 85 12.52 1.40 -4.00
CA THR A 85 12.57 2.29 -2.84
C THR A 85 13.55 1.78 -1.78
N THR A 86 14.15 2.71 -1.04
CA THR A 86 14.94 2.41 0.16
C THR A 86 14.12 2.60 1.45
N VAL A 87 12.83 2.92 1.33
CA VAL A 87 11.95 3.11 2.48
C VAL A 87 11.60 1.75 3.10
N GLU A 88 11.50 1.73 4.43
CA GLU A 88 11.31 0.53 5.24
C GLU A 88 10.17 0.72 6.25
N ASP A 89 9.46 -0.37 6.55
CA ASP A 89 8.57 -0.47 7.70
C ASP A 89 9.33 -1.17 8.84
N SER A 90 10.36 -0.54 9.37
CA SER A 90 11.36 -1.21 10.21
C SER A 90 10.97 -1.39 11.68
N ASN A 91 9.74 -1.07 12.07
CA ASN A 91 9.28 -1.00 13.47
C ASN A 91 10.11 -0.05 14.38
N ALA A 92 11.03 0.74 13.84
CA ALA A 92 11.90 1.62 14.62
C ALA A 92 11.21 2.94 15.02
N VAL A 93 10.42 3.50 14.11
CA VAL A 93 9.66 4.75 14.29
C VAL A 93 8.24 4.51 13.82
N ALA A 94 7.25 4.98 14.59
CA ALA A 94 5.85 4.91 14.18
C ALA A 94 5.61 5.85 12.98
N GLY A 95 5.03 5.31 11.91
CA GLY A 95 4.77 6.07 10.69
C GLY A 95 4.07 5.26 9.61
N SER A 96 4.21 5.69 8.37
CA SER A 96 3.63 5.04 7.20
C SER A 96 4.52 5.20 5.97
N LEU A 97 4.54 4.16 5.14
CA LEU A 97 5.05 4.24 3.76
C LEU A 97 3.96 4.90 2.92
N VAL A 98 4.29 6.02 2.28
CA VAL A 98 3.35 6.81 1.50
C VAL A 98 3.90 7.08 0.10
N ARG A 99 3.02 7.05 -0.92
CA ARG A 99 3.34 7.71 -2.19
C ARG A 99 3.30 9.23 -1.97
N TYR A 100 4.38 9.93 -2.28
CA TYR A 100 4.49 11.38 -2.11
C TYR A 100 5.21 12.06 -3.30
N PRO A 101 4.66 13.14 -3.88
CA PRO A 101 3.38 13.78 -3.53
C PRO A 101 2.16 12.87 -3.72
N ASP A 102 1.06 13.17 -2.99
CA ASP A 102 -0.19 12.40 -3.10
C ASP A 102 -0.66 12.32 -4.56
N GLY A 103 -0.98 11.12 -5.02
CA GLY A 103 -1.37 10.85 -6.41
C GLY A 103 -0.23 10.87 -7.44
N SER A 104 1.03 11.00 -7.02
CA SER A 104 2.19 10.85 -7.90
C SER A 104 2.52 9.39 -8.16
N ASN A 105 2.72 9.06 -9.44
CA ASN A 105 3.35 7.83 -9.89
C ASN A 105 4.26 8.18 -11.08
N THR A 106 5.56 8.22 -10.85
CA THR A 106 6.59 8.53 -11.85
C THR A 106 7.16 7.28 -12.51
N ASP A 107 6.54 6.13 -12.25
CA ASP A 107 7.01 4.78 -12.58
C ASP A 107 8.37 4.46 -11.93
N ASP A 108 8.72 5.11 -10.81
CA ASP A 108 9.98 4.91 -10.08
C ASP A 108 9.76 4.92 -8.56
N ASP A 109 9.89 3.76 -7.91
CA ASP A 109 9.56 3.61 -6.49
C ASP A 109 10.49 4.41 -5.58
N ALA A 110 11.76 4.56 -5.96
CA ALA A 110 12.73 5.38 -5.22
C ALA A 110 12.35 6.88 -5.21
N THR A 111 11.62 7.33 -6.22
CA THR A 111 11.12 8.71 -6.33
C THR A 111 9.75 8.86 -5.67
N ASP A 112 8.87 7.87 -5.82
CA ASP A 112 7.48 7.98 -5.43
C ASP A 112 7.22 7.65 -3.96
N TRP A 113 8.03 6.79 -3.33
CA TRP A 113 7.78 6.33 -1.96
C TRP A 113 8.63 7.05 -0.92
N ALA A 114 7.97 7.47 0.16
CA ALA A 114 8.57 8.13 1.30
C ALA A 114 8.08 7.54 2.63
N PHE A 115 8.89 7.69 3.68
CA PHE A 115 8.43 7.49 5.05
C PHE A 115 7.80 8.78 5.58
N SER A 116 6.64 8.67 6.20
CA SER A 116 5.98 9.77 6.90
C SER A 116 5.71 9.42 8.36
N THR A 117 5.95 10.37 9.25
CA THR A 117 5.55 10.25 10.67
C THR A 117 4.10 10.68 10.91
N THR A 118 3.44 11.22 9.88
CA THR A 118 2.04 11.64 9.95
C THR A 118 1.16 10.59 9.27
N ILE A 119 0.38 9.87 10.07
CA ILE A 119 -0.48 8.77 9.62
C ILE A 119 -1.86 9.34 9.23
N THR A 120 -2.23 9.26 7.95
CA THR A 120 -3.43 9.90 7.36
C THR A 120 -4.44 8.90 6.78
N PRO A 121 -4.98 7.94 7.56
CA PRO A 121 -5.82 6.89 7.01
C PRO A 121 -7.12 7.48 6.44
N GLY A 122 -7.32 7.26 5.15
CA GLY A 122 -8.48 7.76 4.42
C GLY A 122 -8.38 9.22 3.98
N ALA A 123 -7.22 9.86 4.09
CA ALA A 123 -6.97 11.24 3.68
C ALA A 123 -5.68 11.31 2.82
N PRO A 124 -5.43 12.44 2.11
CA PRO A 124 -4.23 12.60 1.29
C PRO A 124 -2.94 12.33 2.04
N ASN A 125 -1.98 11.72 1.35
CA ASN A 125 -0.65 11.48 1.88
C ASN A 125 0.09 12.80 2.14
N VAL A 126 0.83 12.85 3.24
CA VAL A 126 1.71 13.96 3.60
C VAL A 126 3.06 13.41 4.04
N GLN A 127 4.15 14.14 3.81
CA GLN A 127 5.51 13.79 4.27
C GLN A 127 5.93 14.68 5.44
#